data_AF-A0AA50PEL9-F1
#
_entry.id   AF-A0AA50PEL9-F1
#
_cell.length_a   1.000
_cell.length_b   1.000
_cell.length_c   1.000
_cell.angle_alpha   90.00
_cell.angle_beta   90.00
_cell.angle_gamma   90.00
#
_symmetry.space_group_name_H-M   'P 1'
#
loop_
_entity.id
_entity.type
_entity.pdbx_description
1 polymer ?
#
loop_
_entity_poly.entity_id
_entity_poly.type
_entity_poly.pdbx_seq_one_letter_code
_entity_poly.pdbx_strand_id
1 'polypeptide(L)' 'VKPFICTMPMRLDEGWNQIQFNLADFTRRAYGTNYVETLRVQIHANCRIRRVYFSDRLYSED' A
#
# COMPACT_ATOMS: atom_id res chain seq x y z
N VAL A 1 12.55 7.00 -8.49
CA VAL A 1 12.17 5.59 -8.72
C VAL A 1 13.42 4.82 -9.09
N LYS A 2 13.75 3.72 -8.40
CA LYS A 2 14.83 2.80 -8.80
C LYS A 2 14.23 1.66 -9.63
N PRO A 3 14.99 0.95 -10.46
CA PRO A 3 14.44 -0.08 -11.36
C PRO A 3 13.58 -1.16 -10.68
N PHE A 4 13.87 -1.49 -9.43
CA PHE A 4 13.17 -2.55 -8.69
C PHE A 4 12.52 -2.09 -7.39
N ILE A 5 12.74 -0.82 -7.00
CA ILE A 5 12.30 -0.30 -5.70
C ILE A 5 11.75 1.11 -5.88
N CYS A 6 10.52 1.30 -5.40
CA CYS A 6 9.89 2.61 -5.27
C CYS A 6 9.65 2.87 -3.77
N THR A 7 10.32 3.87 -3.23
CA THR A 7 10.15 4.29 -1.84
C THR A 7 9.20 5.48 -1.81
N MET A 8 8.07 5.34 -1.13
CA MET A 8 7.07 6.38 -0.98
C MET A 8 7.01 6.81 0.49
N PRO A 9 7.27 8.09 0.82
CA PRO A 9 7.11 8.57 2.18
C PRO A 9 5.63 8.58 2.55
N MET A 10 5.32 8.16 3.79
CA MET A 10 3.97 8.17 4.32
C MET A 10 3.89 9.11 5.51
N ARG A 11 2.82 9.90 5.55
CA ARG A 11 2.45 10.70 6.71
C ARG A 11 1.30 9.99 7.42
N LEU A 12 1.42 9.83 8.73
CA LEU A 12 0.39 9.26 9.59
C LEU A 12 -0.12 10.34 10.52
N ASP A 13 -1.41 10.27 10.82
CA ASP A 13 -2.05 11.12 11.82
C ASP A 13 -1.94 10.48 13.21
N GLU A 14 -2.27 11.25 14.25
CA GLU A 14 -2.25 10.73 15.62
C GLU A 14 -3.31 9.65 15.82
N GLY A 15 -2.91 8.51 16.41
CA GLY A 15 -3.81 7.40 16.74
C GLY A 15 -3.86 6.28 15.68
N TRP A 16 -5.05 5.74 15.46
CA TRP A 16 -5.27 4.63 14.52
C TRP A 16 -5.50 5.15 13.11
N ASN A 17 -4.63 4.75 12.18
CA ASN A 17 -4.71 5.12 10.77
C ASN A 17 -5.18 3.94 9.93
N GLN A 18 -6.14 4.17 9.03
CA GLN A 18 -6.47 3.22 7.97
C GLN A 18 -5.77 3.64 6.69
N ILE A 19 -4.75 2.87 6.29
CA ILE A 19 -3.98 3.16 5.08
C ILE A 19 -4.47 2.25 3.96
N GLN A 20 -4.76 2.84 2.81
CA GLN A 20 -5.18 2.11 1.62
C GLN A 20 -4.16 2.31 0.51
N PHE A 21 -3.60 1.21 0.01
CA PHE A 21 -2.66 1.24 -1.10
C PHE A 21 -3.33 0.75 -2.38
N ASN A 22 -3.47 1.65 -3.35
CA ASN A 22 -3.86 1.24 -4.70
C ASN A 22 -2.62 0.72 -5.45
N LEU A 23 -2.36 -0.58 -5.31
CA LEU A 23 -1.20 -1.23 -5.91
C LEU A 23 -1.18 -1.08 -7.43
N ALA A 24 -2.33 -1.14 -8.09
CA ALA A 24 -2.45 -1.01 -9.55
C ALA A 24 -2.09 0.39 -10.06
N ASP A 25 -2.54 1.43 -9.36
CA ASP A 25 -2.21 2.81 -9.72
C ASP A 25 -0.72 3.09 -9.42
N PHE A 26 -0.20 2.58 -8.30
CA PHE A 26 1.21 2.77 -7.97
C PHE A 26 2.18 2.07 -8.93
N THR A 27 1.91 0.84 -9.36
CA THR A 27 2.76 0.17 -10.36
C THR A 27 2.74 0.91 -11.69
N ARG A 28 1.57 1.41 -12.10
CA ARG A 28 1.41 2.16 -13.35
C ARG A 28 2.14 3.48 -13.32
N ARG A 29 2.02 4.25 -12.23
CA ARG A 29 2.70 5.54 -12.08
C ARG A 29 4.20 5.42 -11.90
N ALA A 30 4.67 4.40 -11.18
CA ALA A 30 6.09 4.22 -10.91
C ALA A 30 6.86 3.62 -12.11
N TYR A 31 6.27 2.64 -12.80
CA TYR A 31 6.98 1.83 -13.80
C TYR A 31 6.29 1.77 -15.18
N GLY A 32 5.10 2.36 -15.34
CA GLY A 32 4.35 2.30 -16.61
C GLY A 32 3.71 0.95 -16.90
N THR A 33 3.71 0.01 -15.96
CA THR A 33 3.19 -1.36 -16.13
C THR A 33 1.95 -1.62 -15.28
N ASN A 34 1.19 -2.67 -15.65
CA ASN A 34 0.00 -3.07 -14.91
C ASN A 34 0.34 -4.01 -13.75
N TYR A 35 -0.40 -3.86 -12.66
CA TYR A 35 -0.34 -4.79 -11.52
C TYR A 35 -0.99 -6.12 -11.88
N VAL A 36 -0.37 -7.22 -11.46
CA VAL A 36 -0.85 -8.60 -11.68
C VAL A 36 -1.08 -9.27 -10.35
N GLU A 37 -0.04 -9.39 -9.53
CA GLU A 37 -0.10 -10.06 -8.23
C GLU A 37 0.87 -9.44 -7.22
N THR A 38 0.62 -9.70 -5.93
CA THR A 38 1.54 -9.38 -4.84
C THR A 38 2.19 -10.65 -4.34
N LEU A 39 3.53 -10.73 -4.45
CA LEU A 39 4.29 -11.91 -4.02
C LEU A 39 4.55 -11.95 -2.51
N ARG A 40 4.73 -10.78 -1.87
CA ARG A 40 5.10 -10.69 -0.46
C ARG A 40 4.71 -9.34 0.12
N VAL A 41 4.18 -9.35 1.35
CA VAL A 41 4.01 -8.16 2.19
C VAL A 41 4.93 -8.28 3.39
N GLN A 42 5.72 -7.23 3.64
CA GLN A 42 6.61 -7.13 4.81
C GLN A 42 6.25 -5.87 5.59
N ILE A 43 6.04 -6.03 6.89
CA ILE A 43 5.75 -4.92 7.81
C ILE A 43 6.86 -4.90 8.85
N HIS A 44 7.48 -3.74 9.03
CA HIS A 44 8.58 -3.56 9.97
C HIS A 44 8.07 -3.20 11.38
N ALA A 45 8.98 -3.20 12.36
CA ALA A 45 8.69 -2.91 13.76
C ALA A 45 8.15 -1.48 14.01
N ASN A 46 7.82 -1.16 15.27
CA ASN A 46 7.26 0.13 15.71
C ASN A 46 5.89 0.48 15.14
N CYS A 47 5.06 -0.52 14.84
CA CYS A 47 3.66 -0.31 14.47
C CYS A 47 2.73 -1.23 15.26
N ARG A 48 1.49 -0.79 15.49
CA ARG A 48 0.42 -1.62 16.05
C ARG A 48 -0.58 -1.93 14.95
N ILE A 49 -0.71 -3.20 14.61
CA ILE A 49 -1.56 -3.65 13.50
C ILE A 49 -2.87 -4.19 14.05
N ARG A 50 -4.00 -3.73 13.50
CA ARG A 50 -5.32 -4.30 13.82
C ARG A 50 -5.78 -5.30 12.76
N ARG A 51 -5.69 -4.93 11.48
CA ARG A 51 -6.13 -5.74 10.33
C ARG A 51 -5.27 -5.41 9.10
N VAL A 52 -4.93 -6.42 8.32
CA VAL A 52 -4.31 -6.29 6.99
C VAL A 52 -5.11 -7.18 6.06
N TYR A 53 -5.63 -6.63 4.98
CA TYR A 53 -6.44 -7.35 4.00
C TYR A 53 -6.22 -6.75 2.61
N PHE A 54 -6.47 -7.56 1.59
CA PHE A 54 -6.57 -7.10 0.21
C PHE A 54 -8.04 -6.84 -0.11
N SER A 55 -8.30 -5.77 -0.86
CA SER A 55 -9.60 -5.49 -1.44
C SER A 55 -9.44 -5.19 -2.93
N ASP A 56 -10.36 -5.73 -3.73
CA ASP A 56 -10.42 -5.47 -5.17
C ASP A 56 -10.93 -4.05 -5.48
N ARG A 57 -11.68 -3.47 -4.52
CA ARG A 57 -12.35 -2.18 -4.65
C ARG A 57 -12.12 -1.34 -3.42
N LEU A 58 -12.28 -0.03 -3.60
CA LEU A 58 -12.31 0.91 -2.49
C LEU A 58 -13.72 0.87 -1.89
N TYR A 59 -13.84 0.25 -0.71
CA TYR A 59 -15.09 0.25 0.02
C TYR A 59 -15.13 1.50 0.91
N SER A 60 -16.15 2.34 0.72
CA SER A 60 -16.51 3.38 1.67
C SER A 60 -17.06 2.75 2.94
N GLU A 61 -16.70 3.30 4.11
CA GLU A 61 -17.38 2.98 5.35
C GLU A 61 -18.73 3.71 5.34
N ASP A 62 -19.83 2.99 5.06
CA ASP A 62 -21.19 3.42 5.38
C ASP A 62 -21.53 3.11 6.84
#